data_AF-A0A2R6XZS9-F1
#
_entry.id   AF-A0A2R6XZS9-F1
#
_cell.length_a   1.000
_cell.length_b   1.000
_cell.length_c   1.000
_cell.angle_alpha   90.00
_cell.angle_beta   90.00
_cell.angle_gamma   90.00
#
_symmetry.space_group_name_H-M   'P 1'
#
loop_
_entity.id
_entity.type
_entity.pdbx_description
1 polymer ?
#
loop_
_entity_poly.entity_id
_entity_poly.type
_entity_poly.pdbx_seq_one_letter_code
_entity_poly.pdbx_strand_id
1 'polypeptide(L)' 'MWAYEHMYTKGEPQGAVKAFLEYMLSDEVQDGPVVDLGFIPVSKMKVERDLSGNVTNK' A
#
# COMPACT_ATOMS: atom_id res chain seq x y z
N MET A 1 10.05 -8.95 -11.41
CA MET A 1 10.48 -7.91 -10.44
C MET A 1 9.23 -7.24 -9.90
N TRP A 2 9.20 -6.87 -8.63
CA TRP A 2 8.08 -6.14 -8.01
C TRP A 2 8.62 -4.92 -7.27
N ALA A 3 7.78 -3.90 -7.13
CA ALA A 3 8.07 -2.69 -6.38
C ALA A 3 6.83 -2.30 -5.58
N TYR A 4 7.02 -1.52 -4.52
CA TYR A 4 5.91 -0.94 -3.77
C TYR A 4 5.45 0.34 -4.45
N GLU A 5 4.14 0.52 -4.55
CA GLU A 5 3.58 1.84 -4.79
C GLU A 5 3.64 2.65 -3.49
N HIS A 6 4.02 3.91 -3.60
CA HIS A 6 4.14 4.81 -2.47
C HIS A 6 3.19 5.99 -2.63
N MET A 7 2.42 6.28 -1.58
CA MET A 7 1.64 7.51 -1.44
C MET A 7 2.30 8.39 -0.38
N TYR A 8 2.56 9.66 -0.70
CA TYR A 8 3.25 10.59 0.20
C TYR A 8 2.34 11.75 0.60
N THR A 9 2.35 12.09 1.89
CA THR A 9 1.68 13.28 2.43
C THR A 9 2.69 14.25 3.01
N LYS A 10 2.36 15.54 2.98
CA LYS A 10 3.14 16.56 3.67
C LYS A 10 2.68 16.63 5.13
N GLY A 11 3.37 15.87 5.99
CA GLY A 11 3.00 15.71 7.40
C GLY A 11 1.83 14.76 7.59
N GLU A 12 1.28 14.76 8.80
CA GLU A 12 0.19 13.85 9.20
C GLU A 12 -1.10 14.15 8.43
N PRO A 13 -1.67 13.18 7.69
CA PRO A 13 -2.93 13.38 6.96
C PRO A 13 -4.11 13.55 7.92
N GLN A 14 -5.04 14.44 7.55
CA GLN A 14 -6.26 14.71 8.33
C GLN A 14 -7.49 14.76 7.41
N GLY A 15 -8.67 14.63 8.01
CA GLY A 15 -9.95 14.75 7.31
C GLY A 15 -10.03 13.85 6.08
N ALA A 16 -10.40 14.45 4.95
CA ALA A 16 -10.59 13.73 3.68
C ALA A 16 -9.32 13.01 3.18
N VAL A 17 -8.12 13.56 3.42
CA VAL A 17 -6.87 12.93 2.98
C VAL A 17 -6.65 11.63 3.73
N LYS A 18 -6.84 11.64 5.06
CA LYS A 18 -6.72 10.44 5.87
C LYS A 18 -7.75 9.38 5.46
N ALA A 19 -9.01 9.79 5.32
CA ALA A 19 -10.09 8.88 4.91
C ALA A 19 -9.82 8.23 3.54
N PHE A 20 -9.26 8.99 2.59
CA PHE A 20 -8.89 8.44 1.28
C PHE A 20 -7.77 7.41 1.37
N LEU A 21 -6.72 7.68 2.16
CA LEU A 21 -5.62 6.73 2.34
C LEU A 21 -6.10 5.43 3.02
N GLU A 22 -6.96 5.55 4.03
CA GLU A 22 -7.59 4.39 4.68
C GLU A 22 -8.45 3.59 3.70
N TYR A 23 -9.22 4.28 2.84
CA TYR A 23 -9.99 3.63 1.79
C TYR A 23 -9.10 2.87 0.78
N MET A 24 -7.98 3.46 0.34
CA MET A 24 -7.05 2.80 -0.57
C MET A 24 -6.41 1.53 0.03
N LEU A 25 -6.27 1.47 1.35
CA LEU A 25 -5.76 0.32 2.08
C LEU A 25 -6.85 -0.68 2.50
N SER A 26 -8.12 -0.37 2.27
CA SER A 26 -9.25 -1.23 2.62
C SER A 26 -9.31 -2.48 1.74
N ASP A 27 -9.96 -3.53 2.25
CA ASP A 27 -10.17 -4.78 1.51
C ASP A 27 -10.95 -4.54 0.20
N GLU A 28 -11.86 -3.56 0.16
CA GLU A 28 -12.61 -3.21 -1.06
C GLU A 28 -11.67 -2.83 -2.21
N VAL A 29 -10.67 -1.99 -1.94
CA VAL A 29 -9.69 -1.56 -2.95
C VAL A 29 -8.63 -2.64 -3.18
N GLN A 30 -8.11 -3.22 -2.10
CA GLN A 30 -6.99 -4.17 -2.14
C GLN A 30 -7.38 -5.51 -2.78
N ASP A 31 -8.59 -6.02 -2.58
CA ASP A 31 -9.04 -7.29 -3.17
C ASP A 31 -9.85 -7.11 -4.47
N GLY A 32 -10.25 -5.88 -4.80
CA GLY A 32 -10.92 -5.55 -6.06
C GLY A 32 -9.96 -4.86 -7.05
N PRO A 33 -10.06 -3.52 -7.24
CA PRO A 33 -9.31 -2.78 -8.26
C PRO A 33 -7.81 -3.08 -8.33
N VAL A 34 -7.13 -3.25 -7.20
CA VAL A 34 -5.69 -3.56 -7.16
C VAL A 34 -5.40 -4.88 -7.86
N VAL A 35 -6.19 -5.92 -7.59
CA VAL A 35 -6.05 -7.24 -8.23
C VAL A 35 -6.46 -7.17 -9.70
N ASP A 36 -7.57 -6.49 -10.01
CA ASP A 36 -8.09 -6.37 -11.37
C ASP A 36 -7.10 -5.67 -12.32
N LEU A 37 -6.33 -4.72 -11.79
CA LEU A 37 -5.26 -4.02 -12.51
C LEU A 37 -3.94 -4.82 -12.55
N GLY A 38 -3.90 -6.02 -11.96
CA GLY A 38 -2.74 -6.92 -12.00
C GLY A 38 -1.67 -6.64 -10.94
N PHE A 39 -1.98 -5.82 -9.93
CA PHE A 39 -1.07 -5.59 -8.80
C PHE A 39 -1.23 -6.64 -7.71
N ILE A 40 -0.23 -6.71 -6.83
CA ILE A 40 -0.25 -7.58 -5.66
C ILE A 40 -0.74 -6.74 -4.47
N PRO A 41 -1.82 -7.14 -3.78
CA PRO A 41 -2.32 -6.42 -2.62
C PRO A 41 -1.28 -6.36 -1.51
N VAL A 42 -1.11 -5.20 -0.87
CA VAL A 42 -0.08 -5.00 0.16
C VAL A 42 -0.38 -5.85 1.42
N SER A 43 -1.65 -6.15 1.66
CA SER A 43 -2.10 -7.07 2.72
C SER A 43 -1.60 -8.51 2.52
N LYS A 44 -1.35 -8.91 1.26
CA LYS A 44 -0.88 -10.26 0.87
C LYS A 44 0.64 -10.35 0.72
N MET A 45 1.36 -9.24 0.88
CA MET A 45 2.82 -9.23 0.87
C MET A 45 3.38 -9.95 2.11
N LYS A 46 4.26 -10.93 1.88
CA LYS A 46 4.90 -11.73 2.94
C LYS A 46 6.25 -11.17 3.41
N VAL A 47 6.75 -10.18 2.69
CA VAL A 47 8.01 -9.52 2.95
C VAL A 47 7.79 -8.02 2.86
N GLU A 48 8.62 -7.26 3.56
CA GLU A 48 8.71 -5.81 3.47
C GLU A 48 10.13 -5.43 3.00
N ARG A 49 10.27 -4.33 2.26
CA ARG A 49 11.58 -3.79 1.89
C ARG A 49 11.71 -2.36 2.37
N ASP A 50 12.76 -2.07 3.13
CA ASP A 50 13.03 -0.72 3.62
C ASP A 50 13.70 0.18 2.56
N LEU A 51 13.89 1.46 2.90
CA LEU A 51 14.52 2.47 2.05
C LEU A 51 15.98 2.13 1.66
N SER A 52 16.68 1.34 2.48
CA SER A 52 18.04 0.88 2.23
C SER A 52 18.07 -0.39 1.38
N GLY A 53 16.90 -0.95 1.05
CA GLY A 53 16.75 -2.16 0.25
C GLY A 53 16.77 -3.46 1.06
N ASN A 54 16.82 -3.40 2.40
CA ASN A 54 16.79 -4.60 3.24
C ASN A 54 15.42 -5.24 3.17
N VAL A 55 15.38 -6.58 3.01
CA VAL A 55 14.13 -7.35 2.97
C VAL A 55 13.94 -8.08 4.28
N THR A 56 12.79 -7.89 4.92
CA THR A 56 12.37 -8.58 6.14
C THR A 56 11.11 -9.39 5.87
N ASN A 57 10.93 -10.50 6.58
CA ASN A 57 9.65 -11.20 6.58
C ASN A 57 8.67 -10.41 7.44
N LYS A 58 7.43 -10.30 6.97
CA LYS A 58 6.34 -9.65 7.69
C LYS A 58 5.66 -10.62 8.65
#